data_AF-A0A975SBC2-F1
#
_entry.id   AF-A0A975SBC2-F1
#
_cell.length_a   1.000
_cell.length_b   1.000
_cell.length_c   1.000
_cell.angle_alpha   90.00
_cell.angle_beta   90.00
_cell.angle_gamma   90.00
#
_symmetry.space_group_name_H-M   'P 1'
#
loop_
_entity.id
_entity.type
_entity.pdbx_description
1 polymer ?
#
loop_
_entity_poly.entity_id
_entity_poly.type
_entity_poly.pdbx_seq_one_letter_code
_entity_poly.pdbx_strand_id
1 'polypeptide(L)'
;MNNYKDYIQLKDVLNFRHWRVMRQDRILEFIEEEREKFFKSLDCEPTRKNLLKLCPLVQGDAYVLGFLVSKAYSPEEIEEKKRYYLSLEPLPEANVPIGLWKYKVERTFRGASFNDYPDWHFCCLDTYRKLGRFYF
;
A
#
# COMPACT_ATOMS: atom_id res chain seq x y z
N MET A 1 -12.26 -23.07 10.71
CA MET A 1 -11.38 -22.75 11.86
C MET A 1 -10.03 -22.33 11.30
N ASN A 2 -9.77 -21.03 11.18
CA ASN A 2 -8.48 -20.54 10.68
C ASN A 2 -7.45 -20.63 11.81
N ASN A 3 -6.27 -21.14 11.46
CA ASN A 3 -5.26 -21.62 12.39
C ASN A 3 -4.58 -20.44 13.09
N TYR A 4 -4.60 -20.44 14.42
CA TYR A 4 -3.88 -19.50 15.28
C TYR A 4 -2.36 -19.43 14.98
N LYS A 5 -1.80 -20.47 14.34
CA LYS A 5 -0.41 -20.52 13.84
C LYS A 5 -0.13 -19.56 12.68
N ASP A 6 -1.10 -19.36 11.79
CA ASP A 6 -0.96 -18.44 10.65
C ASP A 6 -0.93 -16.98 11.15
N TYR A 7 -1.62 -16.71 12.27
CA TYR A 7 -1.69 -15.41 12.93
C TYR A 7 -0.36 -14.96 13.57
N ILE A 8 0.40 -15.90 14.15
CA ILE A 8 1.72 -15.61 14.75
C ILE A 8 2.74 -15.33 13.64
N GLN A 9 2.73 -16.12 12.56
CA GLN A 9 3.59 -15.88 11.39
C GLN A 9 3.29 -14.52 10.73
N LEU A 10 2.02 -14.09 10.73
CA LEU A 10 1.57 -12.79 10.22
C LEU A 10 2.21 -11.61 10.94
N LYS A 11 2.16 -11.65 12.27
CA LYS A 11 2.70 -10.58 13.13
C LYS A 11 4.21 -10.48 13.00
N ASP A 12 4.89 -11.62 12.85
CA ASP A 12 6.35 -11.68 12.72
C ASP A 12 6.85 -11.20 11.35
N VAL A 13 6.15 -11.54 10.26
CA VAL A 13 6.49 -11.05 8.90
C VAL A 13 6.28 -9.54 8.77
N LEU A 14 5.20 -9.01 9.34
CA LEU A 14 4.91 -7.56 9.34
C LEU A 14 5.84 -6.77 10.27
N ASN A 15 6.30 -7.38 11.37
CA ASN A 15 7.38 -6.83 12.18
C ASN A 15 8.74 -6.87 11.45
N PHE A 16 9.03 -7.91 10.68
CA PHE A 16 10.29 -8.01 9.93
C PHE A 16 10.43 -6.96 8.82
N ARG A 17 9.36 -6.69 8.05
CA ARG A 17 9.35 -5.61 7.05
C ARG A 17 9.52 -4.22 7.68
N HIS A 18 8.95 -4.01 8.86
CA HIS A 18 9.02 -2.76 9.62
C HIS A 18 10.48 -2.37 9.97
N TRP A 19 11.31 -3.33 10.41
CA TRP A 19 12.73 -3.09 10.72
C TRP A 19 13.55 -2.56 9.54
N ARG A 20 13.15 -2.87 8.30
CA ARG A 20 13.92 -2.53 7.09
C ARG A 20 13.76 -1.07 6.65
N VAL A 21 12.76 -0.33 7.17
CA VAL A 21 12.41 1.03 6.71
C VAL A 21 12.64 2.12 7.77
N MET A 22 13.31 1.77 8.86
CA MET A 22 13.62 2.63 10.00
C MET A 22 14.58 3.78 9.65
N ARG A 23 14.04 4.91 9.17
CA ARG A 23 14.50 6.28 9.47
C ARG A 23 13.34 7.26 9.29
N GLN A 24 12.60 7.58 10.36
CA GLN A 24 11.85 8.83 10.66
C GLN A 24 10.69 8.52 11.62
N ASP A 25 10.85 8.89 12.89
CA ASP A 25 10.12 8.33 14.02
C ASP A 25 8.61 8.68 14.04
N ARG A 26 8.22 9.87 13.59
CA ARG A 26 6.81 10.31 13.59
C ARG A 26 5.92 9.59 12.58
N ILE A 27 6.48 9.20 11.44
CA ILE A 27 5.74 8.45 10.42
C ILE A 27 5.58 6.99 10.87
N LEU A 28 6.60 6.46 11.56
CA LEU A 28 6.58 5.11 12.11
C LEU A 28 5.52 4.97 13.21
N GLU A 29 5.45 5.92 14.14
CA GLU A 29 4.41 5.94 15.19
C GLU A 29 2.99 5.91 14.59
N PHE A 30 2.71 6.75 13.59
CA PHE A 30 1.40 6.75 12.90
C PHE A 30 1.09 5.41 12.21
N ILE A 31 2.08 4.82 11.54
CA ILE A 31 1.91 3.51 10.88
C ILE A 31 1.68 2.41 11.92
N GLU A 32 2.42 2.43 13.03
CA GLU A 32 2.27 1.47 14.12
C GLU A 32 0.89 1.55 14.76
N GLU A 33 0.37 2.75 15.00
CA GLU A 33 -1.00 2.95 15.51
C GLU A 33 -2.05 2.41 14.54
N GLU A 34 -1.96 2.72 13.25
CA GLU A 34 -2.90 2.23 12.24
C GLU A 34 -2.81 0.71 12.06
N ARG A 35 -1.60 0.15 12.18
CA ARG A 35 -1.35 -1.28 12.15
C ARG A 35 -1.91 -1.98 13.38
N GLU A 36 -1.75 -1.41 14.57
CA GLU A 36 -2.30 -1.96 15.80
C GLU A 36 -3.84 -1.92 15.80
N LYS A 37 -4.43 -0.83 15.29
CA LYS A 37 -5.88 -0.75 15.03
C LYS A 37 -6.33 -1.82 14.05
N PHE A 38 -5.56 -2.04 12.98
CA PHE A 38 -5.84 -3.10 12.02
C PHE A 38 -5.79 -4.49 12.68
N PHE A 39 -4.75 -4.82 13.44
CA PHE A 39 -4.66 -6.10 14.15
C PHE A 39 -5.79 -6.29 15.16
N LYS A 40 -6.14 -5.25 15.93
CA LYS A 40 -7.33 -5.27 16.81
C LYS A 40 -8.63 -5.47 16.02
N SER A 41 -8.69 -5.01 14.78
CA SER A 41 -9.83 -5.24 13.89
C SER A 41 -9.86 -6.64 13.27
N LEU A 42 -8.81 -7.46 13.41
CA LEU A 42 -8.82 -8.86 12.96
C LEU A 42 -9.46 -9.81 13.98
N ASP A 43 -9.72 -9.36 15.21
CA ASP A 43 -10.58 -10.08 16.17
C ASP A 43 -12.05 -10.14 15.70
N CYS A 44 -12.41 -9.34 14.68
CA CYS A 44 -13.62 -9.46 13.89
C CYS A 44 -13.27 -9.75 12.41
N GLU A 45 -14.18 -10.36 11.64
CA GLU A 45 -13.89 -10.66 10.23
C GLU A 45 -13.59 -9.36 9.45
N PRO A 46 -12.38 -9.19 8.89
CA PRO A 46 -12.03 -7.98 8.16
C PRO A 46 -12.84 -7.92 6.85
N THR A 47 -13.72 -6.93 6.73
CA THR A 47 -14.41 -6.67 5.46
C THR A 47 -13.54 -5.81 4.56
N ARG A 48 -13.58 -6.06 3.23
CA ARG A 48 -12.91 -5.22 2.21
C ARG A 48 -13.16 -3.72 2.45
N LYS A 49 -14.41 -3.35 2.80
CA LYS A 49 -14.82 -1.96 3.06
C LYS A 49 -14.05 -1.33 4.22
N ASN A 50 -13.72 -2.09 5.26
CA ASN A 50 -12.96 -1.59 6.41
C ASN A 50 -11.48 -1.52 6.09
N LEU A 51 -10.94 -2.51 5.37
CA LEU A 51 -9.54 -2.54 4.97
C LEU A 51 -9.17 -1.35 4.08
N LEU A 52 -10.04 -0.98 3.13
CA LEU A 52 -9.82 0.16 2.24
C LEU A 52 -9.86 1.54 2.94
N LYS A 53 -10.24 1.60 4.22
CA LYS A 53 -10.18 2.84 5.02
C LYS A 53 -8.86 3.04 5.74
N LEU A 54 -8.04 1.99 5.84
CA LEU A 54 -6.77 2.02 6.54
C LEU A 54 -5.76 2.87 5.77
N CYS A 55 -4.65 3.23 6.43
CA CYS A 55 -3.59 3.92 5.71
C CYS A 55 -3.03 3.03 4.57
N PRO A 56 -2.56 3.63 3.46
CA PRO A 56 -2.09 2.91 2.28
C PRO A 56 -1.10 1.77 2.54
N LEU A 57 -0.24 1.92 3.54
CA LEU A 57 0.75 0.90 3.90
C LEU A 57 0.11 -0.37 4.44
N VAL A 58 -0.86 -0.21 5.34
CA VAL A 58 -1.59 -1.34 5.92
C VAL A 58 -2.48 -2.01 4.88
N GLN A 59 -3.04 -1.24 3.93
CA GLN A 59 -3.71 -1.82 2.77
C GLN A 59 -2.74 -2.68 1.94
N GLY A 60 -1.52 -2.17 1.74
CA GLY A 60 -0.45 -2.87 1.02
C GLY A 60 -0.11 -4.23 1.64
N ASP A 61 0.03 -4.26 2.96
CA ASP A 61 0.26 -5.49 3.72
C ASP A 61 -0.92 -6.45 3.63
N ALA A 62 -2.16 -5.96 3.68
CA ALA A 62 -3.35 -6.79 3.51
C ALA A 62 -3.42 -7.49 2.14
N TYR A 63 -2.92 -6.87 1.06
CA TYR A 63 -2.77 -7.53 -0.25
C TYR A 63 -1.74 -8.66 -0.22
N VAL A 64 -0.55 -8.41 0.36
CA VAL A 64 0.54 -9.41 0.45
C VAL A 64 0.10 -10.65 1.24
N LEU A 65 -0.77 -10.44 2.21
CA LEU A 65 -1.27 -11.48 3.11
C LEU A 65 -2.56 -12.14 2.61
N GLY A 66 -3.08 -11.75 1.44
CA GLY A 66 -4.26 -12.35 0.82
C GLY A 66 -5.61 -11.92 1.44
N PHE A 67 -5.62 -10.92 2.32
CA PHE A 67 -6.85 -10.36 2.90
C PHE A 67 -7.57 -9.38 1.96
N LEU A 68 -6.82 -8.75 1.05
CA LEU A 68 -7.37 -7.96 -0.05
C LEU A 68 -7.05 -8.61 -1.38
N VAL A 69 -8.09 -8.77 -2.21
CA VAL A 69 -7.96 -9.12 -3.63
C VAL A 69 -8.13 -7.83 -4.43
N SER A 70 -7.37 -7.65 -5.51
CA SER A 70 -7.55 -6.43 -6.31
C SER A 70 -8.89 -6.45 -7.04
N LYS A 71 -9.48 -5.28 -7.25
CA LYS A 71 -10.55 -5.14 -8.24
C LYS A 71 -10.00 -5.58 -9.61
N ALA A 72 -10.84 -6.25 -10.40
CA ALA A 72 -10.58 -6.46 -11.82
C ALA A 72 -10.84 -5.16 -12.59
N TYR A 73 -9.79 -4.63 -13.23
CA TYR A 73 -9.85 -3.40 -14.02
C TYR A 73 -9.90 -3.73 -15.50
N SER A 74 -10.69 -2.97 -16.26
CA SER A 74 -10.60 -3.00 -17.72
C SER A 74 -9.34 -2.27 -18.20
N PRO A 75 -8.83 -2.56 -19.41
CA PRO A 75 -7.72 -1.83 -20.01
C PRO A 75 -7.96 -0.31 -20.07
N GLU A 76 -9.19 0.10 -20.33
CA GLU A 76 -9.61 1.51 -20.39
C GLU A 76 -9.54 2.16 -19.02
N GLU A 77 -10.03 1.49 -17.97
CA GLU A 77 -9.92 1.99 -16.59
C GLU A 77 -8.44 2.12 -16.15
N ILE A 78 -7.59 1.17 -16.55
CA ILE A 78 -6.15 1.24 -16.28
C ILE A 78 -5.52 2.46 -16.96
N GLU A 79 -5.83 2.70 -18.23
CA GLU A 79 -5.30 3.84 -18.97
C GLU A 79 -5.84 5.17 -18.41
N GLU A 80 -7.10 5.22 -17.98
CA GLU A 80 -7.67 6.37 -17.27
C GLU A 80 -6.91 6.64 -15.96
N LYS A 81 -6.66 5.61 -15.15
CA LYS A 81 -5.89 5.71 -13.91
C LYS A 81 -4.47 6.20 -14.17
N LYS A 82 -3.83 5.72 -15.23
CA LYS A 82 -2.49 6.18 -15.61
C LYS A 82 -2.47 7.66 -15.96
N ARG A 83 -3.44 8.12 -16.77
CA ARG A 83 -3.57 9.55 -17.12
C ARG A 83 -3.85 10.40 -15.88
N TYR A 84 -4.70 9.92 -14.98
CA TYR A 84 -4.95 10.55 -13.70
C TYR A 84 -3.64 10.71 -12.89
N TYR A 85 -2.87 9.64 -12.66
CA TYR A 85 -1.62 9.77 -11.89
C TYR A 85 -0.56 10.65 -12.57
N LEU A 86 -0.49 10.65 -13.90
CA LEU A 86 0.43 11.51 -14.66
C LEU A 86 0.06 13.00 -14.60
N SER A 87 -1.21 13.34 -14.34
CA SER A 87 -1.65 14.74 -14.18
C SER A 87 -1.44 15.28 -12.76
N LEU A 88 -1.16 14.40 -11.79
CA LEU A 88 -0.90 14.77 -10.42
C LEU A 88 0.56 15.23 -10.22
N GLU A 89 0.75 16.09 -9.22
CA GLU A 89 2.06 16.48 -8.71
C GLU A 89 2.28 15.89 -7.30
N PRO A 90 3.52 15.52 -6.94
CA PRO A 90 3.87 15.17 -5.56
C PRO A 90 3.49 16.26 -4.58
N LEU A 91 3.12 15.87 -3.36
CA LEU A 91 2.92 16.86 -2.31
C LEU A 91 4.27 17.48 -1.90
N PRO A 92 4.31 18.76 -1.50
CA PRO A 92 5.56 19.42 -1.09
C PRO A 92 6.36 18.64 -0.04
N GLU A 93 5.66 18.02 0.91
CA GLU A 93 6.23 17.26 2.02
C GLU A 93 6.93 15.97 1.58
N ALA A 94 6.56 15.43 0.41
CA ALA A 94 7.20 14.25 -0.16
C ALA A 94 8.63 14.53 -0.65
N ASN A 95 8.96 15.80 -0.94
CA ASN A 95 10.24 16.21 -1.51
C ASN A 95 10.67 15.37 -2.75
N VAL A 96 9.70 15.02 -3.60
CA VAL A 96 9.93 14.24 -4.83
C VAL A 96 9.94 15.17 -6.04
N PRO A 97 11.02 15.20 -6.85
CA PRO A 97 11.03 15.93 -8.11
C PRO A 97 9.96 15.42 -9.09
N ILE A 98 9.29 16.33 -9.79
CA ILE A 98 8.21 15.98 -10.74
C ILE A 98 8.66 14.99 -11.83
N GLY A 99 9.90 15.08 -12.31
CA GLY A 99 10.45 14.14 -13.27
C GLY A 99 10.56 12.72 -12.72
N LEU A 100 10.98 12.59 -11.44
CA LEU A 100 11.06 11.31 -10.76
C LEU A 100 9.66 10.73 -10.52
N TRP A 101 8.69 11.57 -10.16
CA TRP A 101 7.29 11.16 -10.02
C TRP A 101 6.74 10.55 -11.32
N LYS A 102 6.83 11.29 -12.44
CA LYS A 102 6.33 10.82 -13.74
C LYS A 102 6.99 9.50 -14.16
N TYR A 103 8.31 9.38 -13.99
CA TYR A 103 9.03 8.13 -14.23
C TYR A 103 8.49 6.96 -13.38
N LYS A 104 8.20 7.21 -12.09
CA LYS A 104 7.67 6.19 -11.18
C LYS A 104 6.26 5.76 -11.55
N VAL A 105 5.39 6.69 -11.94
CA VAL A 105 4.06 6.37 -12.46
C VAL A 105 4.20 5.44 -13.66
N GLU A 106 4.94 5.82 -14.69
CA GLU A 106 5.07 5.00 -15.90
C GLU A 106 5.65 3.61 -15.63
N ARG A 107 6.68 3.52 -14.76
CA ARG A 107 7.30 2.25 -14.39
C ARG A 107 6.32 1.32 -13.66
N THR A 108 5.44 1.87 -12.83
CA THR A 108 4.47 1.09 -12.05
C THR A 108 3.50 0.35 -12.96
N PHE A 109 2.95 1.02 -13.97
CA PHE A 109 2.06 0.40 -14.97
C PHE A 109 2.75 -0.61 -15.89
N ARG A 110 4.08 -0.70 -15.87
CA ARG A 110 4.88 -1.72 -16.59
C ARG A 110 5.41 -2.81 -15.66
N GLY A 111 5.08 -2.77 -14.37
CA GLY A 111 5.54 -3.74 -13.38
C GLY A 111 5.00 -5.14 -13.70
N ALA A 112 5.83 -6.16 -13.56
CA ALA A 112 5.45 -7.55 -13.87
C ALA A 112 4.21 -8.01 -13.08
N SER A 113 4.04 -7.51 -11.86
CA SER A 113 2.91 -7.83 -10.99
C SER A 113 1.78 -6.81 -11.01
N PHE A 114 1.81 -5.85 -11.95
CA PHE A 114 0.78 -4.81 -12.03
C PHE A 114 -0.60 -5.41 -12.29
N ASN A 115 -0.68 -6.37 -13.21
CA ASN A 115 -1.95 -6.98 -13.61
C ASN A 115 -2.55 -7.88 -12.51
N ASP A 116 -1.72 -8.44 -11.62
CA ASP A 116 -2.19 -9.32 -10.55
C ASP A 116 -2.85 -8.53 -9.42
N TYR A 117 -2.36 -7.32 -9.12
CA TYR A 117 -2.86 -6.51 -8.02
C TYR A 117 -2.78 -4.98 -8.25
N PRO A 118 -3.49 -4.44 -9.27
CA PRO A 118 -3.40 -3.03 -9.63
C PRO A 118 -3.77 -2.06 -8.49
N ASP A 119 -4.75 -2.40 -7.64
CA ASP A 119 -5.11 -1.59 -6.46
C ASP A 119 -3.92 -1.34 -5.53
N TRP A 120 -3.09 -2.37 -5.31
CA TRP A 120 -1.89 -2.27 -4.49
C TRP A 120 -0.88 -1.29 -5.11
N HIS A 121 -0.74 -1.33 -6.44
CA HIS A 121 0.14 -0.40 -7.16
C HIS A 121 -0.36 1.05 -7.09
N PHE A 122 -1.67 1.27 -7.19
CA PHE A 122 -2.28 2.59 -6.98
C PHE A 122 -2.04 3.10 -5.57
N CYS A 123 -2.18 2.22 -4.59
CA CYS A 123 -1.89 2.49 -3.19
C CYS A 123 -0.42 2.92 -2.99
N CYS A 124 0.51 2.21 -3.62
CA CYS A 124 1.94 2.55 -3.63
C CYS A 124 2.21 3.91 -4.27
N LEU A 125 1.54 4.24 -5.38
CA LEU A 125 1.66 5.54 -6.03
C LEU A 125 1.13 6.66 -5.15
N ASP A 126 -0.03 6.49 -4.51
CA ASP A 126 -0.58 7.48 -3.58
C ASP A 126 0.33 7.69 -2.38
N THR A 127 0.92 6.63 -1.84
CA THR A 127 1.89 6.69 -0.74
C THR A 127 3.13 7.46 -1.17
N TYR A 128 3.70 7.11 -2.32
CA TYR A 128 4.90 7.75 -2.84
C TYR A 128 4.66 9.24 -3.13
N ARG A 129 3.50 9.59 -3.70
CA ARG A 129 3.12 10.98 -3.97
C ARG A 129 3.05 11.83 -2.70
N LYS A 130 2.54 11.26 -1.61
CA LYS A 130 2.30 11.97 -0.34
C LYS A 130 3.52 11.99 0.56
N LEU A 131 4.31 10.92 0.58
CA LEU A 131 5.37 10.71 1.58
C LEU A 131 6.77 10.59 0.97
N GLY A 132 6.89 10.51 -0.35
CA GLY A 132 8.17 10.39 -1.05
C GLY A 132 8.86 9.04 -0.90
N ARG A 133 8.17 8.02 -0.37
CA ARG A 133 8.73 6.71 -0.06
C ARG A 133 7.96 5.58 -0.73
N PHE A 134 8.70 4.65 -1.33
CA PHE A 134 8.20 3.33 -1.72
C PHE A 134 8.46 2.38 -0.56
N TYR A 135 7.41 1.76 -0.05
CA TYR A 135 7.54 0.71 0.94
C TYR A 135 7.30 -0.61 0.20
N PHE A 136 8.34 -1.44 0.13
CA PHE A 136 8.30 -2.79 -0.42
C PHE A 136 8.40 -3.81 0.70
#